data_AF-A0A4R4NXK3-F1
#
_entry.id   AF-A0A4R4NXK3-F1
#
_cell.length_a   1.000
_cell.length_b   1.000
_cell.length_c   1.000
_cell.angle_alpha   90.00
_cell.angle_beta   90.00
_cell.angle_gamma   90.00
#
_symmetry.space_group_name_H-M   'P 1'
#
loop_
_entity.id
_entity.type
_entity.pdbx_description
1 polymer ?
#
loop_
_entity_poly.entity_id
_entity_poly.type
_entity_poly.pdbx_seq_one_letter_code
_entity_poly.pdbx_strand_id
1 'polypeptide(L)'
;MTIHSACAPDEQMLAGSFARRAGGRFTLVPPPDSRPAGTFFPPSEPYQPPDDVYDNLLYADDPEAPTVFSEEDVYDDDLPPMSAVDQLEWELWASADQDEAELFMLRQSAPAWVFLPPGGDLAAALEETRPQCLSPMALIEYIKATSRLASWAEAMKAGAMATFFRQRKAQEAETPRPEVIDSSGRPVDPERSWAAEIGAALHLSTNTVAQHIETALHLTGPVAATLTALRTGAISWSKALAISEATRGLSDEDAKSVETHVLRRAASQTNANLRRSLRTQVAKHQASAEADGHRNAVRERTCKIVPLPNGMAGLWIVHTADQIQQMWVAIQASSDLAKRPTPAPTTTSP
;
A
#
# COMPACT_ATOMS: atom_id res chain seq x y z
N MET A 1 -60.03 -31.80 41.96
CA MET A 1 -59.04 -32.87 41.75
C MET A 1 -57.72 -32.39 42.32
N THR A 2 -57.51 -32.75 43.58
CA THR A 2 -56.33 -32.61 44.45
C THR A 2 -55.24 -33.60 43.93
N ILE A 3 -53.93 -33.52 44.19
CA ILE A 3 -53.18 -33.64 45.47
C ILE A 3 -51.69 -33.20 45.28
N HIS A 4 -51.14 -32.51 46.30
CA HIS A 4 -49.78 -32.44 46.91
C HIS A 4 -48.63 -33.35 46.38
N SER A 5 -47.31 -33.16 46.63
CA SER A 5 -46.49 -32.69 47.78
C SER A 5 -45.01 -32.72 47.30
N ALA A 6 -44.11 -31.73 47.47
CA ALA A 6 -43.40 -31.22 48.66
C ALA A 6 -42.00 -31.84 48.96
N CYS A 7 -41.06 -30.94 49.26
CA CYS A 7 -39.84 -31.00 50.10
C CYS A 7 -38.45 -31.47 49.57
N ALA A 8 -37.47 -30.59 49.85
CA ALA A 8 -35.99 -30.71 49.88
C ALA A 8 -35.52 -31.37 51.23
N PRO A 9 -34.23 -31.40 51.70
CA PRO A 9 -33.00 -30.66 51.30
C PRO A 9 -31.60 -31.37 51.47
N ASP A 10 -30.53 -30.61 51.15
CA ASP A 10 -29.17 -30.52 51.77
C ASP A 10 -28.04 -31.58 51.73
N GLU A 11 -26.82 -31.01 51.61
CA GLU A 11 -25.48 -31.38 52.14
C GLU A 11 -24.42 -32.20 51.34
N GLN A 12 -23.43 -31.46 50.81
CA GLN A 12 -21.97 -31.50 51.06
C GLN A 12 -21.03 -32.72 50.73
N MET A 13 -19.82 -32.31 50.30
CA MET A 13 -18.48 -32.95 50.28
C MET A 13 -18.06 -33.85 49.09
N LEU A 14 -17.16 -33.33 48.25
CA LEU A 14 -15.71 -33.64 48.34
C LEU A 14 -14.86 -32.74 47.42
N ALA A 15 -13.90 -32.06 48.05
CA ALA A 15 -12.78 -31.37 47.42
C ALA A 15 -11.71 -32.38 46.96
N GLY A 16 -10.92 -32.00 45.94
CA GLY A 16 -9.71 -32.72 45.52
C GLY A 16 -9.32 -32.37 44.10
N SER A 17 -8.59 -31.27 43.89
CA SER A 17 -7.12 -31.28 43.72
C SER A 17 -6.67 -31.82 42.36
N PHE A 18 -6.26 -30.94 41.43
CA PHE A 18 -5.09 -31.21 40.58
C PHE A 18 -4.37 -29.90 40.24
N ALA A 19 -3.36 -29.64 41.06
CA ALA A 19 -2.30 -28.68 40.80
C ALA A 19 -1.32 -29.23 39.73
N ARG A 20 -0.61 -28.28 39.12
CA ARG A 20 0.53 -28.45 38.19
C ARG A 20 1.47 -29.60 38.57
N ARG A 21 2.03 -30.28 37.55
CA ARG A 21 3.41 -30.78 37.63
C ARG A 21 4.14 -30.68 36.31
N ALA A 22 5.32 -30.08 36.40
CA ALA A 22 6.34 -29.94 35.38
C ALA A 22 7.14 -31.25 35.20
N GLY A 23 7.81 -31.37 34.05
CA GLY A 23 9.03 -32.17 33.88
C GLY A 23 8.85 -33.51 33.15
N GLY A 24 9.28 -33.57 31.90
CA GLY A 24 9.46 -34.82 31.15
C GLY A 24 10.06 -34.57 29.76
N ARG A 25 11.40 -34.62 29.66
CA ARG A 25 12.15 -34.54 28.39
C ARG A 25 11.93 -35.80 27.55
N PHE A 26 11.67 -35.64 26.25
CA PHE A 26 11.73 -36.74 25.29
C PHE A 26 13.20 -37.07 24.95
N THR A 27 13.62 -38.32 25.13
CA THR A 27 14.93 -38.84 24.71
C THR A 27 14.79 -39.61 23.39
N LEU A 28 15.55 -39.21 22.37
CA LEU A 28 15.73 -39.97 21.12
C LEU A 28 16.78 -41.07 21.32
N VAL A 29 16.46 -42.28 20.86
CA VAL A 29 17.36 -43.44 20.83
C VAL A 29 17.99 -43.57 19.43
N PRO A 30 19.32 -43.73 19.27
CA PRO A 30 19.95 -43.97 17.97
C PRO A 30 20.06 -45.47 17.64
N PRO A 31 20.16 -45.86 16.35
CA PRO A 31 20.27 -47.26 15.92
C PRO A 31 21.71 -47.82 16.00
N PRO A 32 21.90 -49.15 16.00
CA PRO A 32 23.20 -49.78 16.30
C PRO A 32 24.06 -50.15 15.06
N ASP A 33 25.34 -50.31 15.37
CA ASP A 33 26.42 -51.11 14.73
C ASP A 33 27.32 -50.55 13.61
N SER A 34 28.29 -49.75 14.06
CA SER A 34 29.76 -50.00 14.10
C SER A 34 30.51 -50.78 12.99
N ARG A 35 31.61 -50.15 12.51
CA ARG A 35 32.91 -50.78 12.16
C ARG A 35 34.08 -49.86 12.59
N PRO A 36 35.27 -50.40 12.90
CA PRO A 36 36.21 -49.78 13.85
C PRO A 36 37.25 -48.83 13.23
N ALA A 37 37.85 -48.07 14.15
CA ALA A 37 38.73 -46.93 14.03
C ALA A 37 39.95 -47.07 13.09
N GLY A 38 40.07 -46.13 12.15
CA GLY A 38 41.36 -45.64 11.68
C GLY A 38 41.73 -44.39 12.48
N THR A 39 42.85 -44.43 13.18
CA THR A 39 43.36 -43.36 14.04
C THR A 39 43.69 -42.11 13.22
N PHE A 40 42.94 -41.03 13.39
CA PHE A 40 43.29 -39.70 12.88
C PHE A 40 43.53 -38.78 14.08
N PHE A 41 44.78 -38.33 14.22
CA PHE A 41 45.18 -37.33 15.20
C PHE A 41 44.92 -35.92 14.62
N PRO A 42 44.04 -35.10 15.21
CA PRO A 42 43.91 -33.71 14.80
C PRO A 42 45.09 -32.88 15.33
N PRO A 43 45.64 -31.94 14.56
CA PRO A 43 46.62 -30.98 15.08
C PRO A 43 45.97 -30.09 16.14
N SER A 44 46.62 -30.00 17.29
CA SER A 44 46.26 -29.14 18.40
C SER A 44 46.71 -27.71 18.12
N GLU A 45 45.88 -26.94 17.43
CA GLU A 45 45.90 -25.48 17.48
C GLU A 45 44.53 -24.98 16.95
N PRO A 46 43.72 -24.28 17.76
CA PRO A 46 42.52 -23.65 17.25
C PRO A 46 42.94 -22.56 16.26
N TYR A 47 42.47 -22.66 15.03
CA TYR A 47 42.52 -21.58 14.05
C TYR A 47 41.84 -20.35 14.65
N GLN A 48 42.63 -19.36 15.08
CA GLN A 48 42.15 -18.01 15.37
C GLN A 48 42.05 -17.26 14.03
N PRO A 49 40.86 -16.81 13.60
CA PRO A 49 40.78 -15.86 12.51
C PRO A 49 41.50 -14.57 12.94
N PRO A 50 42.22 -13.89 12.03
CA PRO A 50 42.88 -12.62 12.35
C PRO A 50 41.83 -11.56 12.74
N ASP A 51 42.03 -10.89 13.88
CA ASP A 51 41.13 -9.93 14.52
C ASP A 51 40.97 -8.57 13.77
N ASP A 52 41.31 -8.52 12.49
CA ASP A 52 41.60 -7.24 11.81
C ASP A 52 40.68 -6.95 10.60
N VAL A 53 39.49 -7.55 10.51
CA VAL A 53 38.55 -7.29 9.38
C VAL A 53 37.07 -7.12 9.77
N TYR A 54 36.80 -6.73 11.02
CA TYR A 54 35.45 -6.28 11.42
C TYR A 54 35.45 -4.95 12.15
N ASP A 55 36.29 -4.02 11.71
CA ASP A 55 36.27 -2.65 12.21
C ASP A 55 36.52 -1.65 11.08
N ASN A 56 35.57 -1.59 10.14
CA ASN A 56 35.26 -0.43 9.30
C ASN A 56 34.16 -0.81 8.32
N LEU A 57 32.91 -0.56 8.68
CA LEU A 57 31.86 -0.02 7.79
C LEU A 57 30.64 0.51 8.59
N LEU A 58 30.84 0.88 9.86
CA LEU A 58 30.01 1.88 10.53
C LEU A 58 30.35 3.23 9.91
N TYR A 59 29.80 3.55 8.73
CA TYR A 59 29.44 4.90 8.25
C TYR A 59 28.81 4.79 6.86
N ALA A 60 27.53 4.42 6.85
CA ALA A 60 26.54 5.09 6.02
C ALA A 60 25.22 5.01 6.78
N ASP A 61 24.97 5.98 7.68
CA ASP A 61 23.60 6.36 8.07
C ASP A 61 22.91 6.93 6.82
N ASP A 62 22.61 6.07 5.86
CA ASP A 62 21.65 6.35 4.82
C ASP A 62 20.30 5.82 5.33
N PRO A 63 19.38 6.71 5.76
CA PRO A 63 18.06 6.29 6.21
C PRO A 63 17.23 5.62 5.10
N GLU A 64 17.68 5.65 3.84
CA GLU A 64 17.06 5.01 2.69
C GLU A 64 17.70 3.66 2.30
N ALA A 65 18.83 3.28 2.92
CA ALA A 65 19.46 1.99 2.65
C ALA A 65 18.56 0.85 3.16
N PRO A 66 18.20 -0.14 2.32
CA PRO A 66 17.37 -1.25 2.75
C PRO A 66 18.11 -2.06 3.82
N THR A 67 17.52 -2.17 5.00
CA THR A 67 17.99 -3.11 6.03
C THR A 67 17.78 -4.52 5.48
N VAL A 68 18.89 -5.18 5.13
CA VAL A 68 18.86 -6.57 4.65
C VAL A 68 18.83 -7.47 5.89
N PHE A 69 17.64 -7.92 6.26
CA PHE A 69 17.50 -8.96 7.28
C PHE A 69 17.97 -10.30 6.70
N SER A 70 18.88 -10.97 7.40
CA SER A 70 19.29 -12.33 7.08
C SER A 70 18.16 -13.32 7.39
N GLU A 71 18.20 -14.51 6.79
CA GLU A 71 17.19 -15.57 7.06
C GLU A 71 17.17 -15.98 8.55
N GLU A 72 18.25 -15.73 9.30
CA GLU A 72 18.33 -15.93 10.76
C GLU A 72 17.61 -14.81 11.54
N ASP A 73 17.59 -13.56 11.04
CA ASP A 73 16.92 -12.43 11.71
C ASP A 73 15.38 -12.48 11.59
N VAL A 74 14.85 -13.26 10.65
CA VAL A 74 13.40 -13.45 10.44
C VAL A 74 12.75 -14.28 11.56
N TYR A 75 13.56 -15.02 12.32
CA TYR A 75 13.11 -15.92 13.39
C TYR A 75 13.43 -15.40 14.81
N ASP A 76 13.95 -14.18 14.93
CA ASP A 76 14.13 -13.55 16.24
C ASP A 76 12.78 -12.98 16.71
N ASP A 77 12.26 -13.52 17.82
CA ASP A 77 10.95 -13.18 18.40
C ASP A 77 10.89 -11.75 18.98
N ASP A 78 11.99 -11.00 18.89
CA ASP A 78 12.18 -9.65 19.41
C ASP A 78 11.99 -8.57 18.33
N LEU A 79 10.96 -8.70 17.48
CA LEU A 79 10.48 -7.53 16.73
C LEU A 79 10.09 -6.45 17.76
N PRO A 80 10.67 -5.23 17.70
CA PRO A 80 10.43 -4.25 18.72
C PRO A 80 8.92 -3.96 18.79
N PRO A 81 8.32 -3.93 20.01
CA PRO A 81 6.96 -3.45 20.18
C PRO A 81 6.85 -2.05 19.57
N MET A 82 5.62 -1.63 19.26
CA MET A 82 5.30 -0.31 18.71
C MET A 82 6.28 0.74 19.26
N SER A 83 7.09 1.33 18.38
CA SER A 83 8.20 2.16 18.83
C SER A 83 7.64 3.36 19.60
N ALA A 84 8.42 3.94 20.52
CA ALA A 84 8.00 5.18 21.21
C ALA A 84 7.62 6.30 20.20
N VAL A 85 8.19 6.24 18.98
CA VAL A 85 7.85 7.10 17.86
C VAL A 85 6.43 6.81 17.34
N ASP A 86 6.06 5.55 17.15
CA ASP A 86 4.72 5.16 16.68
C ASP A 86 3.63 5.53 17.69
N GLN A 87 3.93 5.42 18.99
CA GLN A 87 3.03 5.88 20.06
C GLN A 87 2.84 7.40 20.02
N LEU A 88 3.93 8.16 19.91
CA LEU A 88 3.89 9.62 19.80
C LEU A 88 3.15 10.08 18.54
N GLU A 89 3.39 9.43 17.40
CA GLU A 89 2.66 9.71 16.16
C GLU A 89 1.17 9.45 16.34
N TRP A 90 0.80 8.34 16.97
CA TRP A 90 -0.61 8.09 17.25
C TRP A 90 -1.22 9.19 18.12
N GLU A 91 -0.56 9.65 19.18
CA GLU A 91 -1.06 10.74 20.02
C GLU A 91 -1.29 12.04 19.24
N LEU A 92 -0.38 12.38 18.32
CA LEU A 92 -0.52 13.55 17.44
C LEU A 92 -1.74 13.45 16.51
N TRP A 93 -2.11 12.24 16.12
CA TRP A 93 -3.16 11.97 15.13
C TRP A 93 -4.51 11.58 15.74
N ALA A 94 -4.53 10.97 16.92
CA ALA A 94 -5.71 10.34 17.53
C ALA A 94 -6.83 11.34 17.88
N SER A 95 -6.47 12.59 18.15
CA SER A 95 -7.41 13.63 18.57
C SER A 95 -7.60 14.74 17.53
N ALA A 96 -7.07 14.58 16.31
CA ALA A 96 -7.03 15.65 15.31
C ALA A 96 -8.43 16.16 14.88
N ASP A 97 -9.48 15.35 15.06
CA ASP A 97 -10.84 15.65 14.64
C ASP A 97 -11.86 15.78 15.79
N GLN A 98 -11.47 15.58 17.06
CA GLN A 98 -12.39 15.57 18.19
C GLN A 98 -12.29 16.85 19.03
N ASP A 99 -13.43 17.45 19.36
CA ASP A 99 -13.49 18.61 20.26
C ASP A 99 -13.32 18.18 21.73
N GLU A 100 -12.83 19.07 22.59
CA GLU A 100 -12.54 18.79 24.00
C GLU A 100 -13.77 18.30 24.78
N ALA A 101 -14.96 18.82 24.43
CA ALA A 101 -16.22 18.39 25.02
C ALA A 101 -16.62 16.95 24.63
N GLU A 102 -16.32 16.53 23.40
CA GLU A 102 -16.57 15.16 22.92
C GLU A 102 -15.63 14.18 23.61
N LEU A 103 -14.35 14.54 23.75
CA LEU A 103 -13.34 13.76 24.47
C LEU A 103 -13.70 13.58 25.95
N PHE A 104 -14.21 14.63 26.60
CA PHE A 104 -14.65 14.56 27.99
C PHE A 104 -15.83 13.60 28.18
N MET A 105 -16.83 13.67 27.29
CA MET A 105 -18.00 12.77 27.33
C MET A 105 -17.60 11.32 27.03
N LEU A 106 -16.69 11.09 26.08
CA LEU A 106 -16.14 9.77 25.78
C LEU A 106 -15.40 9.20 26.99
N ARG A 107 -14.53 9.95 27.66
CA ARG A 107 -13.78 9.44 28.83
C ARG A 107 -14.66 8.97 29.99
N GLN A 108 -15.88 9.49 30.13
CA GLN A 108 -16.79 9.10 31.22
C GLN A 108 -17.55 7.80 30.96
N SER A 109 -17.71 7.37 29.70
CA SER A 109 -18.63 6.28 29.36
C SER A 109 -18.18 5.38 28.20
N ALA A 110 -17.06 5.70 27.55
CA ALA A 110 -16.54 4.92 26.44
C ALA A 110 -15.82 3.66 26.95
N PRO A 111 -15.96 2.54 26.23
CA PRO A 111 -15.14 1.35 26.47
C PRO A 111 -13.65 1.67 26.34
N ALA A 112 -12.81 0.97 27.10
CA ALA A 112 -11.35 1.20 27.14
C ALA A 112 -10.69 1.12 25.75
N TRP A 113 -11.19 0.24 24.86
CA TRP A 113 -10.64 0.06 23.51
C TRP A 113 -10.76 1.29 22.60
N VAL A 114 -11.63 2.26 22.91
CA VAL A 114 -11.73 3.51 22.13
C VAL A 114 -10.40 4.28 22.14
N PHE A 115 -9.69 4.20 23.25
CA PHE A 115 -8.43 4.91 23.48
C PHE A 115 -7.19 4.10 23.14
N LEU A 116 -7.34 2.88 22.63
CA LEU A 116 -6.18 2.08 22.20
C LEU A 116 -5.70 2.55 20.82
N PRO A 117 -4.37 2.64 20.59
CA PRO A 117 -3.81 2.82 19.25
C PRO A 117 -4.15 1.63 18.35
N PRO A 118 -4.25 1.81 17.02
CA PRO A 118 -4.41 0.67 16.14
C PRO A 118 -3.17 -0.23 16.20
N GLY A 119 -3.39 -1.53 16.37
CA GLY A 119 -2.33 -2.51 16.60
C GLY A 119 -2.86 -3.75 17.31
N GLY A 120 -1.95 -4.56 17.86
CA GLY A 120 -2.27 -5.83 18.52
C GLY A 120 -3.24 -5.68 19.69
N ASP A 121 -3.00 -4.71 20.58
CA ASP A 121 -3.86 -4.48 21.75
C ASP A 121 -5.30 -4.10 21.37
N LEU A 122 -5.46 -3.25 20.35
CA LEU A 122 -6.78 -2.89 19.85
C LEU A 122 -7.47 -4.09 19.19
N ALA A 123 -6.73 -4.89 18.41
CA ALA A 123 -7.26 -6.09 17.78
C ALA A 123 -7.78 -7.09 18.83
N ALA A 124 -7.00 -7.37 19.86
CA ALA A 124 -7.37 -8.25 20.97
C ALA A 124 -8.63 -7.72 21.70
N ALA A 125 -8.66 -6.42 22.02
CA ALA A 125 -9.81 -5.84 22.71
C ALA A 125 -11.09 -5.84 21.86
N LEU A 126 -10.98 -5.68 20.53
CA LEU A 126 -12.12 -5.74 19.60
C LEU A 126 -12.61 -7.17 19.38
N GLU A 127 -11.73 -8.18 19.43
CA GLU A 127 -12.07 -9.61 19.35
C GLU A 127 -12.93 -10.05 20.54
N GLU A 128 -12.59 -9.60 21.74
CA GLU A 128 -13.36 -9.90 22.96
C GLU A 128 -14.72 -9.17 23.02
N THR A 129 -14.85 -8.06 22.29
CA THR A 129 -16.04 -7.21 22.30
C THR A 129 -17.14 -7.77 21.40
N ARG A 130 -18.34 -8.05 21.96
CA ARG A 130 -19.51 -8.51 21.20
C ARG A 130 -20.37 -7.34 20.70
N PRO A 131 -20.43 -7.05 19.38
CA PRO A 131 -21.18 -5.90 18.87
C PRO A 131 -22.67 -5.94 19.18
N GLN A 132 -23.27 -7.12 19.32
CA GLN A 132 -24.70 -7.30 19.60
C GLN A 132 -25.09 -6.82 21.00
N CYS A 133 -24.11 -6.63 21.89
CA CYS A 133 -24.30 -6.18 23.26
C CYS A 133 -23.97 -4.69 23.45
N LEU A 134 -23.57 -3.97 22.38
CA LEU A 134 -23.19 -2.56 22.45
C LEU A 134 -24.38 -1.64 22.22
N SER A 135 -24.34 -0.46 22.86
CA SER A 135 -25.28 0.62 22.56
C SER A 135 -25.02 1.18 21.16
N PRO A 136 -25.98 1.87 20.51
CA PRO A 136 -25.77 2.50 19.21
C PRO A 136 -24.57 3.47 19.18
N MET A 137 -24.30 4.20 20.27
CA MET A 137 -23.13 5.08 20.36
C MET A 137 -21.82 4.27 20.44
N ALA A 138 -21.78 3.22 21.25
CA ALA A 138 -20.61 2.34 21.33
C ALA A 138 -20.37 1.58 20.02
N LEU A 139 -21.42 1.27 19.25
CA LEU A 139 -21.30 0.69 17.91
C LEU A 139 -20.62 1.65 16.91
N ILE A 140 -20.90 2.96 16.98
CA ILE A 140 -20.20 3.95 16.15
C ILE A 140 -18.71 3.95 16.46
N GLU A 141 -18.34 3.96 17.75
CA GLU A 141 -16.94 3.88 18.15
C GLU A 141 -16.30 2.55 17.75
N TYR A 142 -17.04 1.44 17.80
CA TYR A 142 -16.55 0.14 17.36
C TYR A 142 -16.25 0.13 15.86
N ILE A 143 -17.12 0.75 15.05
CA ILE A 143 -16.91 0.95 13.60
C ILE A 143 -15.68 1.85 13.35
N LYS A 144 -15.49 2.91 14.14
CA LYS A 144 -14.31 3.78 14.04
C LYS A 144 -13.02 3.02 14.39
N ALA A 145 -13.03 2.25 15.48
CA ALA A 145 -11.89 1.47 15.94
C ALA A 145 -11.49 0.37 14.94
N THR A 146 -12.45 -0.40 14.43
CA THR A 146 -12.21 -1.40 13.37
C THR A 146 -11.72 -0.76 12.07
N SER A 147 -12.22 0.42 11.70
CA SER A 147 -11.71 1.17 10.54
C SER A 147 -10.25 1.62 10.72
N ARG A 148 -9.88 2.08 11.92
CA ARG A 148 -8.49 2.44 12.26
C ARG A 148 -7.57 1.21 12.18
N LEU A 149 -8.03 0.06 12.67
CA LEU A 149 -7.27 -1.20 12.59
C LEU A 149 -7.09 -1.66 11.12
N ALA A 150 -8.12 -1.51 10.29
CA ALA A 150 -8.02 -1.80 8.86
C ALA A 150 -7.00 -0.88 8.16
N SER A 151 -7.03 0.43 8.45
CA SER A 151 -6.02 1.36 7.93
C SER A 151 -4.60 0.99 8.35
N TRP A 152 -4.40 0.60 9.60
CA TRP A 152 -3.10 0.15 10.09
C TRP A 152 -2.59 -1.10 9.36
N ALA A 153 -3.46 -2.10 9.15
CA ALA A 153 -3.10 -3.29 8.36
C ALA A 153 -2.75 -2.96 6.90
N GLU A 154 -3.48 -2.02 6.28
CA GLU A 154 -3.17 -1.54 4.93
C GLU A 154 -1.82 -0.81 4.87
N ALA A 155 -1.47 -0.03 5.89
CA ALA A 155 -0.16 0.61 5.99
C ALA A 155 0.99 -0.42 6.07
N MET A 156 0.84 -1.45 6.90
CA MET A 156 1.82 -2.53 6.99
C MET A 156 1.99 -3.26 5.66
N LYS A 157 0.88 -3.59 4.98
CA LYS A 157 0.91 -4.23 3.67
C LYS A 157 1.63 -3.36 2.64
N ALA A 158 1.37 -2.05 2.61
CA ALA A 158 2.09 -1.13 1.74
C ALA A 158 3.59 -1.10 2.07
N GLY A 159 3.97 -1.01 3.35
CA GLY A 159 5.37 -1.09 3.78
C GLY A 159 6.07 -2.36 3.34
N ALA A 160 5.42 -3.52 3.51
CA ALA A 160 5.94 -4.82 3.08
C ALA A 160 6.12 -4.91 1.56
N MET A 161 5.17 -4.42 0.77
CA MET A 161 5.26 -4.42 -0.69
C MET A 161 6.41 -3.55 -1.21
N ALA A 162 6.60 -2.36 -0.63
CA ALA A 162 7.73 -1.49 -0.97
C ALA A 162 9.07 -2.12 -0.59
N THR A 163 9.15 -2.70 0.61
CA THR A 163 10.36 -3.38 1.11
C THR A 163 10.73 -4.56 0.22
N PHE A 164 9.78 -5.43 -0.10
CA PHE A 164 9.99 -6.55 -1.01
C PHE A 164 10.54 -6.08 -2.36
N PHE A 165 9.96 -5.02 -2.93
CA PHE A 165 10.43 -4.49 -4.22
C PHE A 165 11.86 -3.94 -4.12
N ARG A 166 12.18 -3.18 -3.06
CA ARG A 166 13.53 -2.65 -2.82
C ARG A 166 14.56 -3.77 -2.62
N GLN A 167 14.21 -4.81 -1.87
CA GLN A 167 15.06 -5.99 -1.67
C GLN A 167 15.30 -6.74 -2.99
N ARG A 168 14.27 -6.94 -3.82
CA ARG A 168 14.41 -7.54 -5.15
C ARG A 168 15.30 -6.72 -6.06
N LYS A 169 15.17 -5.39 -6.03
CA LYS A 169 16.01 -4.47 -6.79
C LYS A 169 17.48 -4.50 -6.32
N ALA A 170 17.72 -4.57 -5.02
CA ALA A 170 19.08 -4.72 -4.46
C ALA A 170 19.70 -6.07 -4.86
N GLN A 171 18.94 -7.16 -4.75
CA GLN A 171 19.37 -8.49 -5.15
C GLN A 171 19.76 -8.56 -6.64
N GLU A 172 18.96 -7.94 -7.51
CA GLU A 172 19.26 -7.88 -8.95
C GLU A 172 20.52 -7.07 -9.25
N ALA A 173 20.80 -6.02 -8.47
CA ALA A 173 22.03 -5.23 -8.62
C ALA A 173 23.28 -6.01 -8.19
N GLU A 174 23.18 -6.84 -7.15
CA GLU A 174 24.27 -7.69 -6.65
C GLU A 174 24.48 -8.94 -7.50
N THR A 175 23.40 -9.60 -7.89
CA THR A 175 23.40 -10.83 -8.68
C THR A 175 22.42 -10.68 -9.85
N PRO A 176 22.86 -10.08 -10.97
CA PRO A 176 22.00 -9.89 -12.15
C PRO A 176 21.45 -11.22 -12.65
N ARG A 177 20.14 -11.28 -12.86
CA ARG A 177 19.48 -12.49 -13.33
C ARG A 177 19.76 -12.65 -14.84
N PRO A 178 20.01 -13.88 -15.33
CA PRO A 178 20.15 -14.08 -16.77
C PRO A 178 18.89 -13.64 -17.51
N GLU A 179 19.07 -13.00 -18.67
CA GLU A 179 17.94 -12.57 -19.50
C GLU A 179 17.08 -13.77 -19.90
N VAL A 180 15.83 -13.79 -19.40
CA VAL A 180 14.84 -14.81 -19.75
C VAL A 180 13.97 -14.26 -20.87
N ILE A 181 13.82 -15.02 -21.95
CA ILE A 181 12.93 -14.68 -23.06
C ILE A 181 11.60 -15.43 -22.89
N ASP A 182 10.49 -14.71 -23.00
CA ASP A 182 9.16 -15.31 -22.93
C ASP A 182 8.77 -16.06 -24.21
N SER A 183 7.62 -16.75 -24.17
CA SER A 183 7.08 -17.49 -25.34
C SER A 183 6.82 -16.62 -26.59
N SER A 184 6.78 -15.30 -26.45
CA SER A 184 6.61 -14.33 -27.53
C SER A 184 7.92 -13.76 -28.07
N GLY A 185 9.07 -14.23 -27.56
CA GLY A 185 10.38 -13.78 -27.98
C GLY A 185 10.82 -12.45 -27.34
N ARG A 186 10.15 -12.00 -26.26
CA ARG A 186 10.46 -10.74 -25.58
C ARG A 186 11.23 -11.00 -24.28
N PRO A 187 12.24 -10.18 -23.93
CA PRO A 187 12.85 -10.23 -22.62
C PRO A 187 11.80 -10.05 -21.52
N VAL A 188 11.84 -10.91 -20.51
CA VAL A 188 11.00 -10.79 -19.31
C VAL A 188 11.55 -9.68 -18.45
N ASP A 189 10.75 -8.64 -18.28
CA ASP A 189 11.03 -7.56 -17.34
C ASP A 189 11.10 -8.12 -15.90
N PRO A 190 12.25 -7.98 -15.20
CA PRO A 190 12.41 -8.42 -13.81
C PRO A 190 11.35 -7.83 -12.87
N GLU A 191 10.99 -6.56 -13.04
CA GLU A 191 9.99 -5.91 -12.20
C GLU A 191 8.61 -6.57 -12.37
N ARG A 192 8.28 -6.94 -13.61
CA ARG A 192 7.06 -7.69 -13.92
C ARG A 192 7.08 -9.10 -13.31
N SER A 193 8.25 -9.73 -13.21
CA SER A 193 8.41 -11.01 -12.51
C SER A 193 8.16 -10.85 -11.01
N TRP A 194 8.72 -9.83 -10.36
CA TRP A 194 8.54 -9.61 -8.92
C TRP A 194 7.07 -9.30 -8.58
N ALA A 195 6.39 -8.51 -9.42
CA ALA A 195 4.96 -8.29 -9.29
C ALA A 195 4.13 -9.57 -9.47
N ALA A 196 4.60 -10.52 -10.30
CA ALA A 196 3.92 -11.80 -10.47
C ALA A 196 4.03 -12.70 -9.22
N GLU A 197 5.10 -12.60 -8.42
CA GLU A 197 5.26 -13.35 -7.18
C GLU A 197 4.21 -12.95 -6.13
N ILE A 198 4.07 -11.64 -5.89
CA ILE A 198 3.00 -11.11 -5.02
C ILE A 198 1.62 -11.42 -5.63
N GLY A 199 1.49 -11.33 -6.96
CA GLY A 199 0.24 -11.66 -7.66
C GLY A 199 -0.20 -13.11 -7.45
N ALA A 200 0.75 -14.05 -7.48
CA ALA A 200 0.49 -15.45 -7.19
C ALA A 200 0.08 -15.68 -5.72
N ALA A 201 0.77 -15.03 -4.77
CA ALA A 201 0.45 -15.15 -3.35
C ALA A 201 -0.92 -14.56 -2.96
N LEU A 202 -1.28 -13.42 -3.56
CA LEU A 202 -2.51 -12.68 -3.24
C LEU A 202 -3.67 -12.94 -4.21
N HIS A 203 -3.48 -13.80 -5.22
CA HIS A 203 -4.45 -14.06 -6.28
C HIS A 203 -4.87 -12.79 -7.06
N LEU A 204 -3.90 -11.94 -7.38
CA LEU A 204 -4.09 -10.68 -8.10
C LEU A 204 -3.40 -10.72 -9.48
N SER A 205 -3.91 -9.92 -10.42
CA SER A 205 -3.23 -9.74 -11.70
C SER A 205 -1.90 -9.00 -11.51
N THR A 206 -0.90 -9.32 -12.32
CA THR A 206 0.42 -8.66 -12.28
C THR A 206 0.30 -7.13 -12.42
N ASN A 207 -0.61 -6.64 -13.26
CA ASN A 207 -0.82 -5.20 -13.45
C ASN A 207 -1.42 -4.53 -12.19
N THR A 208 -2.34 -5.20 -11.51
CA THR A 208 -2.90 -4.72 -10.24
C THR A 208 -1.81 -4.61 -9.18
N VAL A 209 -0.94 -5.63 -9.09
CA VAL A 209 0.17 -5.62 -8.14
C VAL A 209 1.19 -4.54 -8.47
N ALA A 210 1.52 -4.35 -9.76
CA ALA A 210 2.42 -3.27 -10.18
C ALA A 210 1.92 -1.91 -9.68
N GLN A 211 0.64 -1.61 -9.84
CA GLN A 211 0.01 -0.39 -9.31
C GLN A 211 0.05 -0.29 -7.78
N HIS A 212 -0.13 -1.41 -7.07
CA HIS A 212 0.01 -1.44 -5.61
C HIS A 212 1.45 -1.19 -5.16
N ILE A 213 2.45 -1.80 -5.81
CA ILE A 213 3.88 -1.56 -5.56
C ILE A 213 4.21 -0.09 -5.80
N GLU A 214 3.75 0.46 -6.91
CA GLU A 214 3.87 1.86 -7.27
C GLU A 214 3.26 2.80 -6.22
N THR A 215 2.14 2.44 -5.62
CA THR A 215 1.51 3.18 -4.51
C THR A 215 2.32 3.04 -3.23
N ALA A 216 2.76 1.81 -2.92
CA ALA A 216 3.57 1.49 -1.76
C ALA A 216 4.91 2.24 -1.75
N LEU A 217 5.63 2.27 -2.86
CA LEU A 217 6.89 3.00 -3.01
C LEU A 217 6.70 4.50 -2.80
N HIS A 218 5.60 5.07 -3.30
CA HIS A 218 5.30 6.49 -3.14
C HIS A 218 4.96 6.83 -1.68
N LEU A 219 4.14 6.00 -1.03
CA LEU A 219 3.77 6.11 0.39
C LEU A 219 4.97 5.90 1.33
N THR A 220 5.97 5.11 0.93
CA THR A 220 7.20 4.86 1.72
C THR A 220 8.37 5.77 1.30
N GLY A 221 8.08 6.81 0.52
CA GLY A 221 9.08 7.75 0.01
C GLY A 221 8.52 9.18 0.00
N PRO A 222 8.20 9.77 -1.17
CA PRO A 222 7.84 11.20 -1.28
C PRO A 222 6.69 11.66 -0.40
N VAL A 223 5.72 10.78 -0.09
CA VAL A 223 4.56 11.09 0.76
C VAL A 223 4.49 10.18 2.00
N ALA A 224 5.61 10.09 2.72
CA ALA A 224 5.74 9.29 3.93
C ALA A 224 4.78 9.69 5.08
N ALA A 225 4.44 10.98 5.21
CA ALA A 225 3.52 11.41 6.27
C ALA A 225 2.09 10.87 6.06
N THR A 226 1.71 10.58 4.82
CA THR A 226 0.46 9.94 4.45
C THR A 226 0.44 8.48 4.91
N LEU A 227 1.57 7.77 4.80
CA LEU A 227 1.70 6.41 5.34
C LEU A 227 1.61 6.43 6.87
N THR A 228 2.25 7.40 7.54
CA THR A 228 2.09 7.59 8.98
C THR A 228 0.63 7.83 9.37
N ALA A 229 -0.06 8.75 8.69
CA ALA A 229 -1.48 9.03 8.96
C ALA A 229 -2.39 7.81 8.71
N LEU A 230 -2.05 6.97 7.73
CA LEU A 230 -2.74 5.71 7.48
C LEU A 230 -2.46 4.70 8.61
N ARG A 231 -1.21 4.56 9.02
CA ARG A 231 -0.76 3.66 10.10
C ARG A 231 -1.41 4.00 11.43
N THR A 232 -1.56 5.27 11.77
CA THR A 232 -2.25 5.71 13.00
C THR A 232 -3.78 5.61 12.91
N GLY A 233 -4.31 5.28 11.72
CA GLY A 233 -5.74 5.18 11.46
C GLY A 233 -6.46 6.52 11.30
N ALA A 234 -5.74 7.64 11.22
CA ALA A 234 -6.32 8.97 11.02
C ALA A 234 -6.95 9.15 9.63
N ILE A 235 -6.40 8.47 8.63
CA ILE A 235 -6.98 8.42 7.28
C ILE A 235 -7.26 6.97 6.86
N SER A 236 -8.18 6.80 5.91
CA SER A 236 -8.44 5.50 5.30
C SER A 236 -7.53 5.25 4.10
N TRP A 237 -7.38 3.99 3.70
CA TRP A 237 -6.65 3.60 2.48
C TRP A 237 -7.11 4.39 1.25
N SER A 238 -8.42 4.62 1.11
CA SER A 238 -8.98 5.40 0.00
C SER A 238 -8.49 6.86 -0.06
N LYS A 239 -8.17 7.46 1.09
CA LYS A 239 -7.62 8.81 1.19
C LYS A 239 -6.12 8.80 0.90
N ALA A 240 -5.40 7.83 1.44
CA ALA A 240 -3.97 7.63 1.15
C ALA A 240 -3.71 7.40 -0.34
N LEU A 241 -4.52 6.53 -0.97
CA LEU A 241 -4.48 6.29 -2.42
C LEU A 241 -4.76 7.57 -3.22
N ALA A 242 -5.77 8.35 -2.82
CA ALA A 242 -6.07 9.62 -3.50
C ALA A 242 -4.91 10.62 -3.42
N ILE A 243 -4.21 10.69 -2.28
CA ILE A 243 -3.02 11.55 -2.13
C ILE A 243 -1.88 11.03 -3.02
N SER A 244 -1.62 9.71 -2.99
CA SER A 244 -0.57 9.10 -3.81
C SER A 244 -0.80 9.30 -5.31
N GLU A 245 -1.99 8.98 -5.81
CA GLU A 245 -2.35 9.16 -7.22
C GLU A 245 -2.24 10.62 -7.68
N ALA A 246 -2.72 11.56 -6.85
CA ALA A 246 -2.72 12.98 -7.21
C ALA A 246 -1.32 13.61 -7.23
N THR A 247 -0.37 13.04 -6.50
CA THR A 247 1.00 13.59 -6.35
C THR A 247 2.05 12.83 -7.15
N ARG A 248 1.71 11.67 -7.74
CA ARG A 248 2.64 10.79 -8.49
C ARG A 248 3.39 11.48 -9.64
N GLY A 249 2.77 12.48 -10.28
CA GLY A 249 3.37 13.23 -11.38
C GLY A 249 4.14 14.50 -10.97
N LEU A 250 4.30 14.75 -9.67
CA LEU A 250 5.02 15.90 -9.15
C LEU A 250 6.47 15.54 -8.82
N SER A 251 7.32 16.57 -8.67
CA SER A 251 8.62 16.38 -8.02
C SER A 251 8.42 15.96 -6.55
N ASP A 252 9.41 15.30 -5.95
CA ASP A 252 9.31 14.86 -4.55
C ASP A 252 9.10 16.04 -3.59
N GLU A 253 9.72 17.19 -3.88
CA GLU A 253 9.54 18.43 -3.10
C GLU A 253 8.10 18.97 -3.21
N ASP A 254 7.55 19.03 -4.42
CA ASP A 254 6.18 19.46 -4.65
C ASP A 254 5.16 18.48 -4.06
N ALA A 255 5.40 17.17 -4.19
CA ALA A 255 4.57 16.12 -3.61
C ALA A 255 4.49 16.27 -2.09
N LYS A 256 5.63 16.47 -1.42
CA LYS A 256 5.73 16.71 0.03
C LYS A 256 5.03 18.00 0.47
N SER A 257 5.14 19.06 -0.33
CA SER A 257 4.42 20.33 -0.09
C SER A 257 2.89 20.14 -0.16
N VAL A 258 2.41 19.45 -1.21
CA VAL A 258 0.99 19.14 -1.38
C VAL A 258 0.49 18.26 -0.24
N GLU A 259 1.21 17.19 0.10
CA GLU A 259 0.92 16.30 1.21
C GLU A 259 0.75 17.07 2.51
N THR A 260 1.76 17.84 2.90
CA THR A 260 1.76 18.63 4.15
C THR A 260 0.54 19.54 4.20
N HIS A 261 0.17 20.17 3.07
CA HIS A 261 -0.99 21.05 3.02
C HIS A 261 -2.30 20.32 3.26
N VAL A 262 -2.52 19.19 2.58
CA VAL A 262 -3.81 18.47 2.61
C VAL A 262 -3.99 17.67 3.91
N LEU A 263 -2.92 17.14 4.48
CA LEU A 263 -2.95 16.33 5.69
C LEU A 263 -3.51 17.09 6.90
N ARG A 264 -3.32 18.41 6.97
CA ARG A 264 -3.89 19.28 8.04
C ARG A 264 -5.40 19.13 8.25
N ARG A 265 -6.15 18.72 7.23
CA ARG A 265 -7.60 18.54 7.29
C ARG A 265 -8.05 17.20 6.72
N ALA A 266 -7.12 16.30 6.38
CA ALA A 266 -7.46 15.08 5.66
C ALA A 266 -8.31 14.13 6.51
N ALA A 267 -8.10 14.10 7.83
CA ALA A 267 -8.82 13.23 8.77
C ALA A 267 -10.32 13.60 8.82
N SER A 268 -10.65 14.86 9.10
CA SER A 268 -12.04 15.38 9.14
C SER A 268 -12.74 15.53 7.78
N GLN A 269 -12.01 15.47 6.67
CA GLN A 269 -12.61 15.62 5.33
C GLN A 269 -13.23 14.32 4.80
N THR A 270 -14.33 14.48 4.05
CA THR A 270 -14.78 13.42 3.14
C THR A 270 -13.77 13.22 2.00
N ASN A 271 -13.73 12.03 1.41
CA ASN A 271 -12.80 11.74 0.32
C ASN A 271 -13.01 12.69 -0.89
N ALA A 272 -14.26 13.05 -1.20
CA ALA A 272 -14.56 14.02 -2.26
C ALA A 272 -13.99 15.42 -1.98
N ASN A 273 -14.06 15.90 -0.73
CA ASN A 273 -13.49 17.17 -0.33
C ASN A 273 -11.96 17.14 -0.37
N LEU A 274 -11.35 16.03 0.06
CA LEU A 274 -9.92 15.80 -0.05
C LEU A 274 -9.46 15.84 -1.52
N ARG A 275 -10.14 15.12 -2.42
CA ARG A 275 -9.84 15.13 -3.86
C ARG A 275 -9.97 16.53 -4.47
N ARG A 276 -10.96 17.33 -4.05
CA ARG A 276 -11.08 18.73 -4.46
C ARG A 276 -9.87 19.54 -3.97
N SER A 277 -9.48 19.38 -2.71
CA SER A 277 -8.31 20.04 -2.13
C SER A 277 -7.02 19.68 -2.86
N LEU A 278 -6.80 18.38 -3.13
CA LEU A 278 -5.67 17.86 -3.89
C LEU A 278 -5.60 18.50 -5.27
N ARG A 279 -6.70 18.48 -6.05
CA ARG A 279 -6.72 19.12 -7.37
C ARG A 279 -6.32 20.60 -7.32
N THR A 280 -6.81 21.34 -6.32
CA THR A 280 -6.44 22.75 -6.16
C THR A 280 -4.96 22.94 -5.78
N GLN A 281 -4.40 22.09 -4.92
CA GLN A 281 -2.99 22.21 -4.54
C GLN A 281 -2.06 21.78 -5.67
N VAL A 282 -2.31 20.63 -6.30
CA VAL A 282 -1.55 20.11 -7.43
C VAL A 282 -1.49 21.13 -8.57
N ALA A 283 -2.63 21.77 -8.89
CA ALA A 283 -2.68 22.82 -9.92
C ALA A 283 -1.75 24.02 -9.64
N LYS A 284 -1.45 24.34 -8.37
CA LYS A 284 -0.52 25.45 -8.05
C LYS A 284 0.92 25.11 -8.42
N HIS A 285 1.30 23.85 -8.30
CA HIS A 285 2.64 23.36 -8.65
C HIS A 285 2.76 23.08 -10.15
N GLN A 286 1.66 22.70 -10.79
CA GLN A 286 1.62 22.44 -12.24
C GLN A 286 1.36 23.68 -13.10
N ALA A 287 0.87 24.79 -12.54
CA ALA A 287 0.51 25.98 -13.32
C ALA A 287 1.66 26.53 -14.20
N SER A 288 2.92 26.44 -13.74
CA SER A 288 4.07 26.82 -14.57
C SER A 288 4.36 25.78 -15.66
N ALA A 289 4.32 24.49 -15.30
CA ALA A 289 4.58 23.38 -16.21
C ALA A 289 3.51 23.23 -17.31
N GLU A 290 2.24 23.53 -17.02
CA GLU A 290 1.14 23.52 -18.00
C GLU A 290 1.24 24.69 -18.98
N ALA A 291 1.66 25.88 -18.52
CA ALA A 291 1.92 27.02 -19.40
C ALA A 291 3.11 26.75 -20.34
N ASP A 292 4.15 26.09 -19.84
CA ASP A 292 5.29 25.66 -20.65
C ASP A 292 4.95 24.49 -21.57
N GLY A 293 4.16 23.53 -21.12
CA GLY A 293 3.65 22.42 -21.92
C GLY A 293 2.74 22.90 -23.05
N HIS A 294 1.85 23.86 -22.79
CA HIS A 294 1.05 24.50 -23.83
C HIS A 294 1.95 25.24 -24.84
N ARG A 295 2.93 26.02 -24.37
CA ARG A 295 3.89 26.71 -25.25
C ARG A 295 4.72 25.74 -26.11
N ASN A 296 5.13 24.60 -25.56
CA ASN A 296 5.89 23.57 -26.26
C ASN A 296 5.01 22.79 -27.26
N ALA A 297 3.80 22.37 -26.88
CA ALA A 297 2.84 21.75 -27.78
C ALA A 297 2.40 22.69 -28.92
N VAL A 298 2.38 24.00 -28.66
CA VAL A 298 2.18 25.04 -29.67
C VAL A 298 3.37 25.14 -30.64
N ARG A 299 4.60 24.87 -30.20
CA ARG A 299 5.79 24.84 -31.06
C ARG A 299 5.88 23.56 -31.89
N GLU A 300 5.32 22.45 -31.42
CA GLU A 300 5.30 21.15 -32.13
C GLU A 300 4.10 20.97 -33.08
N ARG A 301 3.35 22.04 -33.37
CA ARG A 301 2.25 22.00 -34.35
C ARG A 301 2.77 21.49 -35.69
N THR A 302 2.14 20.44 -36.20
CA THR A 302 2.55 19.80 -37.45
C THR A 302 1.34 19.46 -38.30
N CYS A 303 1.54 19.50 -39.60
CA CYS A 303 0.56 19.08 -40.59
C CYS A 303 1.31 18.21 -41.60
N LYS A 304 0.91 16.94 -41.72
CA LYS A 304 1.54 15.99 -42.65
C LYS A 304 0.48 15.22 -43.43
N ILE A 305 0.82 14.93 -44.68
CA ILE A 305 0.01 14.06 -45.54
C ILE A 305 0.58 12.65 -45.42
N VAL A 306 -0.30 11.70 -45.11
CA VAL A 306 0.02 10.28 -44.95
C VAL A 306 -0.62 9.53 -46.12
N PRO A 307 0.18 8.93 -47.04
CA PRO A 307 -0.38 8.17 -48.15
C PRO A 307 -1.12 6.92 -47.65
N LEU A 308 -2.23 6.57 -48.30
CA LEU A 308 -3.06 5.39 -48.02
C LEU A 308 -3.25 4.55 -49.30
N PRO A 309 -3.68 3.28 -49.18
CA PRO A 309 -4.00 2.45 -50.35
C PRO A 309 -5.09 3.06 -51.25
N ASN A 310 -5.19 2.56 -52.50
CA ASN A 310 -6.20 2.96 -53.49
C ASN A 310 -6.11 4.42 -53.98
N GLY A 311 -4.90 5.01 -53.97
CA GLY A 311 -4.69 6.39 -54.42
C GLY A 311 -5.24 7.45 -53.45
N MET A 312 -5.54 7.05 -52.21
CA MET A 312 -6.05 7.93 -51.17
C MET A 312 -4.90 8.48 -50.31
N ALA A 313 -5.15 9.55 -49.56
CA ALA A 313 -4.23 10.05 -48.54
C ALA A 313 -5.02 10.60 -47.34
N GLY A 314 -4.45 10.46 -46.15
CA GLY A 314 -4.92 11.09 -44.93
C GLY A 314 -4.16 12.38 -44.64
N LEU A 315 -4.83 13.35 -44.01
CA LEU A 315 -4.20 14.56 -43.49
C LEU A 315 -4.15 14.46 -41.97
N TRP A 316 -2.94 14.51 -41.39
CA TRP A 316 -2.72 14.48 -39.95
C TRP A 316 -2.31 15.87 -39.46
N ILE A 317 -3.12 16.47 -38.59
CA ILE A 317 -2.89 17.81 -38.04
C ILE A 317 -2.81 17.71 -36.53
N VAL A 318 -1.76 18.30 -35.94
CA VAL A 318 -1.64 18.52 -34.50
C VAL A 318 -1.68 20.03 -34.25
N HIS A 319 -2.69 20.48 -33.52
CA HIS A 319 -2.88 21.87 -33.13
C HIS A 319 -3.60 21.96 -31.77
N THR A 320 -3.79 23.17 -31.25
CA THR A 320 -4.69 23.43 -30.12
C THR A 320 -6.09 22.89 -30.39
N ALA A 321 -6.75 22.36 -29.35
CA ALA A 321 -8.02 21.66 -29.47
C ALA A 321 -9.13 22.50 -30.14
N ASP A 322 -9.23 23.79 -29.80
CA ASP A 322 -10.18 24.72 -30.42
C ASP A 322 -10.00 24.81 -31.94
N GLN A 323 -8.76 24.90 -32.41
CA GLN A 323 -8.45 25.02 -33.84
C GLN A 323 -8.67 23.70 -34.58
N ILE A 324 -8.34 22.56 -33.98
CA ILE A 324 -8.67 21.25 -34.55
C ILE A 324 -10.19 21.10 -34.70
N GLN A 325 -10.96 21.56 -33.72
CA GLN A 325 -12.42 21.51 -33.79
C GLN A 325 -12.97 22.39 -34.91
N GLN A 326 -12.45 23.61 -35.07
CA GLN A 326 -12.82 24.50 -36.18
C GLN A 326 -12.49 23.88 -37.54
N MET A 327 -11.29 23.30 -37.70
CA MET A 327 -10.87 22.61 -38.91
C MET A 327 -11.75 21.40 -39.21
N TRP A 328 -12.07 20.60 -38.19
CA TRP A 328 -12.92 19.41 -38.32
C TRP A 328 -14.30 19.76 -38.90
N VAL A 329 -14.95 20.81 -38.40
CA VAL A 329 -16.27 21.24 -38.91
C VAL A 329 -16.21 21.57 -40.41
N ALA A 330 -15.19 22.31 -40.85
CA ALA A 330 -15.05 22.72 -42.24
C ALA A 330 -14.73 21.54 -43.18
N ILE A 331 -13.83 20.64 -42.75
CA ILE A 331 -13.47 19.43 -43.51
C ILE A 331 -14.68 18.49 -43.61
N GLN A 332 -15.42 18.32 -42.51
CA GLN A 332 -16.62 17.49 -42.48
C GLN A 332 -17.67 18.00 -43.47
N ALA A 333 -17.95 19.31 -43.47
CA ALA A 333 -18.90 19.93 -44.41
C ALA A 333 -18.48 19.73 -45.89
N SER A 334 -17.18 19.84 -46.18
CA SER A 334 -16.64 19.64 -47.54
C SER A 334 -16.72 18.18 -47.99
N SER A 335 -16.40 17.25 -47.09
CA SER A 335 -16.55 15.80 -47.31
C SER A 335 -18.01 15.44 -47.58
N ASP A 336 -18.93 15.97 -46.78
CA ASP A 336 -20.35 15.66 -46.91
C ASP A 336 -20.95 16.24 -48.20
N LEU A 337 -20.47 17.40 -48.65
CA LEU A 337 -20.83 17.96 -49.96
C LEU A 337 -20.31 17.07 -51.11
N ALA A 338 -19.06 16.60 -51.03
CA ALA A 338 -18.44 15.76 -52.05
C ALA A 338 -19.10 14.37 -52.17
N LYS A 339 -19.69 13.86 -51.08
CA LYS A 339 -20.44 12.60 -51.06
C LYS A 339 -21.86 12.72 -51.62
N ARG A 340 -22.37 13.94 -51.86
CA ARG A 340 -23.69 14.09 -52.46
C ARG A 340 -23.67 13.59 -53.90
N PRO A 341 -24.63 12.73 -54.29
CA PRO A 341 -24.73 12.32 -55.68
C PRO A 341 -24.98 13.54 -56.56
N THR A 342 -24.28 13.64 -57.69
CA THR A 342 -24.55 14.66 -58.69
C THR A 342 -26.01 14.49 -59.16
N PRO A 343 -26.87 15.51 -59.06
CA PRO A 343 -28.25 15.38 -59.51
C PRO A 343 -28.24 15.08 -61.02
N ALA A 344 -28.96 14.03 -61.42
CA ALA A 344 -29.15 13.70 -62.82
C ALA A 344 -29.81 14.89 -63.55
N PRO A 345 -29.39 15.20 -64.79
CA PRO A 345 -29.98 16.30 -65.53
C PRO A 345 -31.49 16.05 -65.71
N THR A 346 -32.33 16.91 -65.14
CA THR A 346 -33.77 16.92 -65.38
C THR A 346 -34.01 17.22 -66.86
N THR A 347 -34.31 16.19 -67.64
CA THR A 347 -34.89 16.34 -68.97
C THR A 347 -36.30 16.90 -68.82
N THR A 348 -36.44 18.22 -68.95
CA THR A 348 -37.72 18.87 -69.19
C THR A 348 -38.10 18.63 -70.66
N SER A 349 -39.05 17.73 -70.91
CA SER A 349 -39.77 17.69 -72.19
C SER A 349 -40.82 18.81 -72.24
N PRO A 350 -41.05 19.41 -73.42
CA PRO A 350 -41.88 20.61 -73.61
C PRO A 350 -43.37 20.42 -73.33
#